data_AF-A0A2I1HR69-F1
#
_entry.id   AF-A0A2I1HR69-F1
#
_cell.length_a   1.000
_cell.length_b   1.000
_cell.length_c   1.000
_cell.angle_alpha   90.00
_cell.angle_beta   90.00
_cell.angle_gamma   90.00
#
_symmetry.space_group_name_H-M   'P 1'
#
loop_
_entity.id
_entity.type
_entity.pdbx_description
1 polymer ?
#
loop_
_entity_poly.entity_id
_entity_poly.type
_entity_poly.pdbx_seq_one_letter_code
_entity_poly.pdbx_strand_id
1 'polypeptide(L)' 'GFKNVIKTVDGTYISMRNTSNKDAKVYFTRKKCYAIHCQGIVNDRSIFTSFDVSWPDSVHDV' A
#
# COMPACT_ATOMS: atom_id res chain seq x y z
N GLY A 1 5.75 19.93 -4.18
CA GLY A 1 4.70 19.84 -5.19
C GLY A 1 5.27 19.40 -6.51
N PHE A 2 4.72 18.36 -7.11
CA PHE A 2 5.13 17.86 -8.42
C PHE A 2 4.46 18.71 -9.51
N LYS A 3 5.15 19.75 -9.99
CA LYS A 3 4.60 20.64 -11.04
C LYS A 3 4.27 19.83 -12.29
N ASN A 4 3.08 20.05 -12.85
CA ASN A 4 2.51 19.38 -14.03
C ASN A 4 2.20 17.88 -13.85
N VAL A 5 2.20 17.37 -12.62
CA VAL A 5 1.73 16.01 -12.32
C VAL A 5 0.30 16.10 -11.82
N ILE A 6 -0.64 15.45 -12.52
CA ILE A 6 -2.06 15.46 -12.16
C ILE A 6 -2.26 14.83 -10.78
N LYS A 7 -1.68 13.64 -10.59
CA LYS A 7 -1.67 12.87 -9.34
C LYS A 7 -0.40 12.01 -9.29
N THR A 8 0.27 11.98 -8.15
CA THR A 8 1.36 11.05 -7.85
C THR A 8 0.80 9.91 -7.02
N VAL A 9 1.15 8.67 -7.37
CA VAL A 9 0.73 7.48 -6.65
C VAL A 9 1.98 6.80 -6.11
N ASP A 10 2.02 6.58 -4.79
CA ASP A 10 3.11 5.86 -4.14
C ASP A 10 2.56 4.75 -3.25
N GLY A 11 3.16 3.57 -3.33
CA GLY A 11 2.78 2.37 -2.59
C GLY A 11 3.81 2.06 -1.51
N THR A 12 3.40 2.11 -0.25
CA THR A 12 4.22 1.76 0.90
C THR A 12 3.69 0.50 1.59
N TYR A 13 4.60 -0.40 1.96
CA TYR A 13 4.27 -1.56 2.79
C TYR A 13 4.40 -1.20 4.27
N ILE A 14 3.31 -1.32 5.02
CA ILE A 14 3.32 -1.13 6.47
C ILE A 14 3.54 -2.50 7.12
N SER A 15 4.71 -2.66 7.73
CA SER A 15 5.11 -3.93 8.37
C SER A 15 4.30 -4.17 9.64
N MET A 16 3.79 -5.39 9.80
CA MET A 16 3.04 -5.82 10.97
C MET A 16 3.87 -6.82 11.79
N ARG A 17 3.95 -6.60 13.11
CA ARG A 17 4.68 -7.51 14.02
C ARG A 17 3.88 -8.77 14.36
N ASN A 18 2.56 -8.66 14.47
CA ASN A 18 1.67 -9.76 14.81
C ASN A 18 0.50 -9.78 13.81
N THR A 19 0.23 -10.93 13.20
CA THR A 19 -0.97 -11.11 12.36
C THR A 19 -2.14 -11.52 13.24
N SER A 20 -3.36 -11.12 12.87
CA SER A 20 -4.53 -11.82 13.39
C SER A 20 -4.48 -13.27 12.87
N ASN A 21 -4.88 -14.22 13.70
CA ASN A 21 -4.73 -15.66 13.46
C ASN A 21 -5.62 -16.21 12.31
N LYS A 22 -6.35 -15.32 11.63
CA LYS A 22 -7.20 -15.64 10.48
C LYS A 22 -6.46 -15.18 9.23
N ASP A 23 -5.92 -16.15 8.48
CA ASP A 23 -5.35 -15.96 7.14
C ASP A 23 -4.01 -15.22 7.05
N ALA A 24 -3.08 -15.52 7.95
CA ALA A 24 -1.70 -14.99 7.94
C ALA A 24 -1.01 -15.07 6.57
N LYS A 25 -1.33 -16.07 5.74
CA LYS A 25 -0.79 -16.21 4.37
C LYS A 25 -1.08 -15.00 3.48
N VAL A 26 -2.27 -14.38 3.60
CA VAL A 26 -2.72 -13.25 2.76
C VAL A 26 -1.91 -11.98 3.04
N TYR A 27 -1.26 -11.91 4.21
CA TYR A 27 -0.44 -10.78 4.64
C TYR A 27 1.05 -11.02 4.40
N PHE A 28 1.43 -12.24 4.00
CA PHE A 28 2.81 -12.64 3.88
C PHE A 28 3.38 -12.18 2.54
N THR A 29 4.17 -11.13 2.57
CA THR A 29 4.83 -10.60 1.37
C THR A 29 5.89 -11.57 0.84
N ARG A 30 6.28 -11.41 -0.42
CA ARG A 30 7.44 -12.11 -1.03
C ARG A 30 8.75 -11.90 -0.25
N LYS A 31 8.85 -10.84 0.56
CA LYS A 31 9.98 -10.55 1.45
C LYS A 31 9.94 -11.32 2.77
N LYS A 32 9.03 -12.29 2.91
CA LYS A 32 8.82 -13.11 4.10
C LYS A 32 8.45 -12.31 5.36
N CYS A 33 7.84 -11.15 5.16
CA CYS A 33 7.35 -10.29 6.23
C CYS A 33 5.84 -10.11 6.10
N TYR A 34 5.15 -9.97 7.23
CA TYR A 34 3.75 -9.57 7.23
C TYR A 34 3.63 -8.07 7.00
N ALA A 35 2.89 -7.67 5.97
CA ALA A 35 2.65 -6.26 5.70
C ALA A 35 1.30 -6.03 5.03
N ILE A 36 0.76 -4.83 5.18
CA ILE A 36 -0.36 -4.33 4.38
C ILE A 36 0.19 -3.37 3.32
N HIS A 37 -0.39 -3.39 2.13
CA HIS A 37 -0.06 -2.45 1.09
C HIS A 37 -0.92 -1.19 1.28
N CYS A 38 -0.29 -0.02 1.36
CA CYS A 38 -0.96 1.26 1.47
C CYS A 38 -0.53 2.11 0.29
N GLN A 39 -1.48 2.48 -0.58
CA GLN A 39 -1.25 3.29 -1.75
C GLN A 39 -1.86 4.67 -1.55
N GLY A 40 -1.01 5.69 -1.42
CA GLY A 40 -1.43 7.08 -1.29
C GLY A 40 -1.48 7.78 -2.64
N ILE A 41 -2.55 8.54 -2.89
CA ILE A 41 -2.68 9.42 -4.05
C ILE A 41 -2.52 10.86 -3.60
N VAL A 42 -1.53 11.54 -4.15
CA VAL A 42 -1.16 12.92 -3.80
C VAL A 42 -1.39 13.82 -5.02
N ASN A 43 -1.96 15.00 -4.82
CA ASN A 43 -2.10 15.98 -5.89
C ASN A 43 -0.80 16.77 -6.14
N ASP A 44 -0.81 17.61 -7.18
CA ASP A 44 0.27 18.53 -7.55
C ASP A 44 0.77 19.42 -6.39
N ARG A 45 -0.12 19.71 -5.42
CA ARG A 45 0.16 20.50 -4.22
C ARG A 45 0.76 19.72 -3.06
N SER A 46 1.12 18.45 -3.27
CA SER A 46 1.62 17.57 -2.22
C SER A 46 0.60 17.29 -1.10
N ILE A 47 -0.69 17.35 -1.40
CA ILE A 47 -1.78 17.03 -0.46
C ILE A 47 -2.31 15.63 -0.79
N PHE A 48 -2.43 14.77 0.22
CA PHE A 48 -3.07 13.47 0.09
C PHE A 48 -4.56 13.66 -0.24
N THR A 49 -4.98 13.08 -1.36
CA THR A 49 -6.36 13.18 -1.86
C THR A 49 -7.15 11.90 -1.63
N SER A 50 -6.47 10.76 -1.64
CA SER A 50 -7.07 9.46 -1.31
C SER A 50 -5.98 8.48 -0.90
N PHE A 51 -6.38 7.42 -0.21
CA PHE A 51 -5.52 6.30 0.13
C PHE A 51 -6.30 5.00 -0.08
N ASP A 52 -5.62 4.00 -0.61
CA ASP A 52 -6.11 2.62 -0.72
C ASP A 52 -5.28 1.74 0.22
N VAL A 53 -5.94 0.89 0.99
CA VAL A 53 -5.28 -0.10 1.83
C VAL A 53 -5.74 -1.48 1.40
N SER A 54 -4.82 -2.25 0.86
CA SER A 54 -5.09 -3.56 0.24
C SER A 54 -4.13 -4.63 0.76
N TRP A 55 -4.55 -5.89 0.61
CA TRP A 55 -3.73 -7.04 0.94
C TRP A 55 -2.58 -7.17 -0.07
N PRO A 56 -1.36 -7.53 0.37
CA PRO A 56 -0.20 -7.63 -0.51
C PRO A 56 -0.39 -8.69 -1.61
N ASP A 57 -1.25 -9.70 -1.40
CA ASP A 57 -1.54 -10.76 -2.37
C ASP A 57 -2.60 -10.36 -3.42
N SER A 58 -3.40 -9.31 -3.17
CA SER A 58 -4.50 -8.90 -4.06
C SER A 58 -4.09 -7.90 -5.14
N VAL A 59 -2.86 -7.37 -5.11
CA VAL A 59 -2.40 -6.28 -5.99
C VAL A 59 -1.59 -6.81 -7.19
N HIS A 60 -1.47 -8.13 -7.38
CA HIS A 60 -0.55 -8.70 -8.38
C HIS A 60 -1.13 -9.73 -9.36
N ASP A 61 -2.45 -9.92 -9.43
CA ASP A 61 -3.07 -10.72 -10.49
C ASP A 61 -4.08 -9.87 -11.29
N VAL A 62 -3.55 -8.98 -12.14
CA VAL A 62 -4.22 -8.46 -13.35
C VAL A 62 -3.26 -8.44 -14.52
#